data_AF-A0A4Q6BSQ1-F1
#
_entry.id   AF-A0A4Q6BSQ1-F1
#
_cell.length_a   1.000
_cell.length_b   1.000
_cell.length_c   1.000
_cell.angle_alpha   90.00
_cell.angle_beta   90.00
_cell.angle_gamma   90.00
#
_symmetry.space_group_name_H-M   'P 1'
#
loop_
_entity.id
_entity.type
_entity.pdbx_description
1 polymer ?
#
loop_
_entity_poly.entity_id
_entity_poly.type
_entity_poly.pdbx_seq_one_letter_code
_entity_poly.pdbx_strand_id
1 'polypeptide(L)' 'ICVQIKDPERNHHMDLPAVVKHMAEDELVGWAWSPGAGRTPAPGTQARFGELARAWAASGAHCPAPG' A
#
# COMPACT_ATOMS: atom_id res chain seq x y z
N ILE A 1 -6.03 6.00 8.80
CA ILE A 1 -4.73 5.53 8.28
C ILE A 1 -4.25 6.30 7.03
N CYS A 2 -5.11 6.60 6.05
CA CYS A 2 -4.72 7.23 4.77
C CYS A 2 -3.74 8.42 4.90
N VAL A 3 -4.01 9.36 5.81
CA VAL A 3 -3.14 10.53 6.03
C VAL A 3 -1.73 10.12 6.44
N GLN A 4 -1.59 9.05 7.24
CA GLN A 4 -0.30 8.57 7.73
C GLN A 4 0.55 7.95 6.61
N ILE A 5 -0.09 7.32 5.62
CA ILE A 5 0.59 6.73 4.46
C ILE A 5 1.24 7.82 3.59
N LYS A 6 0.60 8.99 3.51
CA LYS A 6 1.06 10.13 2.70
C LYS A 6 2.06 11.04 3.43
N ASP A 7 2.23 10.86 4.73
CA ASP A 7 3.05 11.73 5.57
C ASP A 7 4.52 11.28 5.53
N PRO A 8 5.44 12.10 4.94
CA PRO A 8 6.86 11.76 4.83
C PRO A 8 7.52 11.42 6.16
N GLU A 9 7.07 12.03 7.26
CA GLU A 9 7.63 11.80 8.60
C GLU A 9 7.23 10.43 9.17
N ARG A 10 6.30 9.73 8.51
CA ARG A 10 5.70 8.48 8.98
C ARG A 10 5.80 7.34 7.98
N ASN A 11 6.27 7.61 6.76
CA ASN A 11 6.33 6.64 5.67
C ASN A 11 7.77 6.42 5.15
N HIS A 12 8.79 6.73 5.95
CA HIS A 12 10.21 6.68 5.56
C HIS A 12 10.60 7.71 4.48
N HIS A 13 10.04 8.92 4.56
CA HIS A 13 10.31 10.03 3.63
C HIS A 13 10.01 9.70 2.15
N MET A 14 9.04 8.81 1.91
CA MET A 14 8.61 8.45 0.57
C MET A 14 7.63 9.48 0.01
N ASP A 15 7.83 9.85 -1.26
CA ASP A 15 6.80 10.53 -2.04
C ASP A 15 5.72 9.53 -2.52
N LEU A 16 4.62 10.06 -3.08
CA LEU A 16 3.48 9.22 -3.45
C LEU A 16 3.81 8.15 -4.52
N PRO A 17 4.60 8.44 -5.58
CA PRO A 17 5.08 7.40 -6.49
C PRO A 17 5.92 6.30 -5.80
N ALA A 18 6.82 6.68 -4.88
CA ALA A 18 7.62 5.71 -4.13
C ALA A 18 6.75 4.84 -3.22
N VAL A 19 5.75 5.42 -2.55
CA VAL A 19 4.75 4.66 -1.76
C VAL A 19 4.02 3.64 -2.63
N VAL A 20 3.57 4.03 -3.82
CA VAL A 20 2.86 3.12 -4.73
C VAL A 20 3.78 1.98 -5.19
N LYS A 21 5.04 2.29 -5.52
CA LYS A 21 6.02 1.27 -5.89
C LYS A 21 6.26 0.29 -4.74
N HIS A 22 6.53 0.80 -3.55
CA HIS A 22 6.70 0.00 -2.33
C HIS A 22 5.52 -0.95 -2.12
N MET A 23 4.29 -0.45 -2.21
CA MET A 23 3.08 -1.27 -2.07
C MET A 23 2.93 -2.34 -3.15
N ALA A 24 3.28 -2.02 -4.40
CA ALA A 24 3.05 -2.89 -5.55
C ALA A 24 4.14 -3.94 -5.77
N GLU A 25 5.37 -3.66 -5.35
CA GLU A 25 6.56 -4.41 -5.82
C GLU A 25 7.43 -4.97 -4.69
N ASP A 26 7.41 -4.39 -3.48
CA ASP A 26 8.32 -4.86 -2.44
C ASP A 26 7.95 -6.27 -1.95
N GLU A 27 8.95 -7.14 -1.87
CA GLU A 27 8.77 -8.55 -1.49
C GLU A 27 8.23 -8.72 -0.08
N LEU A 28 8.63 -7.84 0.86
CA LEU A 28 8.11 -7.86 2.23
C LEU A 28 6.62 -7.52 2.29
N VAL A 29 6.14 -6.64 1.42
CA VAL A 29 4.70 -6.39 1.26
C VAL A 29 4.05 -7.60 0.61
N GLY A 30 4.67 -8.15 -0.44
CA GLY A 30 4.23 -9.36 -1.16
C GLY A 30 4.08 -10.61 -0.29
N TRP A 31 4.85 -10.70 0.80
CA TRP A 31 4.75 -11.77 1.77
C TRP A 31 3.36 -11.92 2.40
N ALA A 32 2.54 -10.86 2.40
CA ALA A 32 1.16 -10.93 2.87
C ALA A 32 0.28 -11.95 2.10
N TRP A 33 0.61 -12.28 0.84
CA TRP A 33 -0.16 -13.22 0.01
C TRP A 33 0.44 -14.63 -0.04
N SER A 34 1.68 -14.82 0.42
CA SER A 34 2.30 -16.14 0.59
C SER A 34 3.01 -16.22 1.94
N PRO A 35 2.27 -16.09 3.05
CA PRO A 35 2.88 -16.00 4.37
C PRO A 35 3.39 -17.37 4.85
N GLY A 36 4.22 -17.33 5.88
CA GLY A 36 4.70 -18.53 6.58
C GLY A 36 3.57 -19.33 7.24
N ALA A 37 3.90 -20.56 7.65
CA ALA A 37 2.95 -21.52 8.21
C ALA A 37 2.11 -20.94 9.37
N GLY A 38 0.82 -21.28 9.39
CA GLY A 38 -0.12 -20.86 10.43
C GLY A 38 -0.69 -19.46 10.26
N ARG A 39 -0.32 -18.71 9.20
CA ARG A 39 -0.95 -17.42 8.86
C ARG A 39 -1.94 -17.56 7.70
N THR A 40 -3.00 -16.78 7.77
CA THR A 40 -3.98 -16.65 6.68
C THR A 40 -3.45 -15.66 5.64
N PRO A 41 -3.38 -16.02 4.35
CA PRO A 41 -3.04 -15.06 3.29
C PRO A 41 -4.02 -13.90 3.23
N ALA A 42 -3.53 -12.72 2.86
CA ALA A 42 -4.38 -11.59 2.52
C ALA A 42 -5.31 -11.96 1.34
N PRO A 43 -6.55 -11.45 1.30
CA PRO A 43 -7.43 -11.66 0.16
C PRO A 43 -6.86 -11.00 -1.11
N GLY A 44 -7.16 -11.60 -2.28
CA GLY A 44 -6.72 -11.08 -3.58
C GLY A 44 -5.25 -11.36 -3.88
N THR A 45 -4.56 -10.40 -4.52
CA THR A 45 -3.15 -10.52 -4.92
C THR A 45 -2.41 -9.18 -4.75
N GLN A 46 -1.08 -9.22 -4.61
CA GLN A 46 -0.25 -8.00 -4.58
C GLN A 46 -0.41 -7.19 -5.87
N ALA A 47 -0.49 -7.86 -7.03
CA ALA A 47 -0.71 -7.20 -8.31
C ALA A 47 -1.98 -6.35 -8.31
N ARG A 48 -3.09 -6.93 -7.82
CA ARG A 48 -4.36 -6.19 -7.70
C ARG A 48 -4.29 -5.07 -6.67
N PHE A 49 -3.58 -5.28 -5.56
CA PHE A 49 -3.33 -4.22 -4.59
C PHE A 49 -2.53 -3.05 -5.20
N GLY A 50 -1.49 -3.34 -5.98
CA GLY A 50 -0.71 -2.33 -6.70
C GLY A 50 -1.54 -1.56 -7.73
N GLU A 51 -2.47 -2.22 -8.44
CA GLU A 51 -3.42 -1.54 -9.33
C GLU A 51 -4.31 -0.56 -8.57
N LEU A 52 -4.83 -0.96 -7.41
CA LEU A 52 -5.66 -0.10 -6.57
C LEU A 52 -4.86 1.08 -6.00
N ALA A 53 -3.62 0.85 -5.57
CA ALA A 53 -2.73 1.90 -5.09
C ALA A 53 -2.43 2.94 -6.19
N ARG A 54 -2.15 2.46 -7.42
CA ARG A 54 -1.98 3.33 -8.61
C ARG A 54 -3.24 4.14 -8.91
N ALA A 55 -4.42 3.50 -8.87
CA ALA A 55 -5.68 4.19 -9.12
C ALA A 55 -5.97 5.27 -8.05
N TRP A 56 -5.70 4.97 -6.78
CA TRP A 56 -5.81 5.94 -5.69
C TRP A 56 -4.84 7.13 -5.86
N ALA A 57 -3.59 6.87 -6.22
CA ALA A 57 -2.64 7.95 -6.48
C ALA A 57 -3.06 8.81 -7.67
N ALA A 58 -3.52 8.19 -8.77
CA ALA A 58 -4.01 8.88 -9.95
C ALA A 58 -5.25 9.75 -9.69
N SER A 59 -6.08 9.38 -8.71
CA SER A 59 -7.22 10.21 -8.29
C SER A 59 -6.85 11.33 -7.31
N GLY A 60 -5.56 11.59 -7.08
CA GLY A 60 -5.07 12.62 -6.16
C GLY A 60 -4.81 12.12 -4.73
N ALA A 61 -4.83 10.81 -4.51
CA ALA A 61 -4.62 10.18 -3.21
C ALA A 61 -5.51 10.79 -2.11
N HIS A 62 -6.80 10.98 -2.42
CA HIS A 62 -7.74 11.57 -1.48
C HIS A 62 -7.89 10.69 -0.25
N CYS A 63 -7.90 11.32 0.92
CA CYS A 63 -8.22 10.65 2.18
C CYS A 63 -9.67 10.95 2.54
N PRO A 64 -10.44 9.95 3.01
CA PRO A 64 -11.76 10.21 3.57
C PRO A 64 -11.64 11.16 4.77
N ALA A 65 -12.66 11.99 4.97
CA ALA A 65 -12.76 12.82 6.17
C ALA A 65 -12.73 11.93 7.43
N PRO A 66 -12.18 12.42 8.56
CA PRO A 66 -12.31 11.73 9.83
C PRO A 66 -13.80 11.44 10.09
N GLY A 67 -14.12 10.17 10.30
CA GLY A 67 -15.44 9.74 10.77
C GLY A 67 -15.58 9.90 12.27
#